data_AF-A0A1Z9PP98-F1
#
_entry.id   AF-A0A1Z9PP98-F1
#
_cell.length_a   1.000
_cell.length_b   1.000
_cell.length_c   1.000
_cell.angle_alpha   90.00
_cell.angle_beta   90.00
_cell.angle_gamma   90.00
#
_symmetry.space_group_name_H-M   'P 1'
#
loop_
_entity.id
_entity.type
_entity.pdbx_description
1 polymer ?
#
loop_
_entity_poly.entity_id
_entity_poly.type
_entity_poly.pdbx_seq_one_letter_code
_entity_poly.pdbx_strand_id
1 'polypeptide(L)'
;MKPIRKDEQEYLRTYIGRKFDNRRSALESERQIDVDQEVDKNLSKFRKALNIESLIKDVHKASDDFDDFVNNYERRKNDKKNALEKLGMTLQKKLRKWQSIRRWEKTPDFVNWNNDKKGNPVDMDDAVKYIATVCEEETIKAYDKSKKGLAIRSLDAQKEEAENALYSGGSMEAVRHYIHEIFNTAGIQDRVAKKLLAISAK
;
A
#
# COMPACT_ATOMS: atom_id res chain seq x y z
N MET A 1 -27.16 -4.94 104.25
CA MET A 1 -26.31 -5.22 103.07
C MET A 1 -24.99 -4.48 103.23
N LYS A 2 -23.84 -5.16 103.10
CA LYS A 2 -22.53 -4.48 103.03
C LYS A 2 -22.26 -4.08 101.57
N PRO A 3 -21.92 -2.81 101.28
CA PRO A 3 -21.59 -2.39 99.93
C PRO A 3 -20.25 -3.00 99.47
N ILE A 4 -20.15 -3.31 98.17
CA ILE A 4 -18.97 -3.88 97.51
C ILE A 4 -17.80 -2.88 97.58
N ARG A 5 -16.60 -3.35 97.94
CA ARG A 5 -15.40 -2.51 98.07
C ARG A 5 -14.93 -2.03 96.69
N LYS A 6 -14.28 -0.86 96.62
CA LYS A 6 -13.88 -0.22 95.34
C LYS A 6 -13.02 -1.15 94.47
N ASP A 7 -12.07 -1.87 95.06
CA ASP A 7 -11.19 -2.79 94.34
C ASP A 7 -11.95 -4.00 93.78
N GLU A 8 -12.97 -4.48 94.49
CA GLU A 8 -13.88 -5.53 94.02
C GLU A 8 -14.76 -5.02 92.87
N GLN A 9 -15.20 -3.76 92.90
CA GLN A 9 -15.94 -3.14 91.79
C GLN A 9 -15.08 -2.99 90.53
N GLU A 10 -13.81 -2.62 90.68
CA GLU A 10 -12.85 -2.46 89.57
C GLU A 10 -12.49 -3.82 88.94
N TYR A 11 -12.23 -4.84 89.78
CA TYR A 11 -12.04 -6.21 89.34
C TYR A 11 -13.28 -6.72 88.59
N LEU A 12 -14.47 -6.55 89.15
CA LEU A 12 -15.72 -6.96 88.51
C LEU A 12 -15.95 -6.22 87.20
N ARG A 13 -15.69 -4.91 87.12
CA ARG A 13 -15.76 -4.14 85.86
C ARG A 13 -14.82 -4.69 84.79
N THR A 14 -13.56 -4.95 85.15
CA THR A 14 -12.55 -5.47 84.22
C THR A 14 -12.88 -6.89 83.77
N TYR A 15 -13.32 -7.74 84.71
CA TYR A 15 -13.76 -9.11 84.44
C TYR A 15 -14.97 -9.13 83.50
N ILE A 16 -15.97 -8.29 83.76
CA ILE A 16 -17.15 -8.11 82.91
C ILE A 16 -16.70 -7.63 81.52
N GLY A 17 -15.89 -6.57 81.44
CA GLY A 17 -15.36 -6.05 80.18
C GLY A 17 -14.70 -7.14 79.34
N ARG A 18 -13.73 -7.87 79.91
CA ARG A 18 -13.05 -8.98 79.23
C ARG A 18 -13.99 -10.08 78.77
N LYS A 19 -15.01 -10.44 79.56
CA LYS A 19 -16.00 -11.47 79.17
C LYS A 19 -16.85 -11.01 78.00
N PHE A 20 -17.28 -9.75 77.99
CA PHE A 20 -18.03 -9.16 76.88
C PHE A 20 -17.16 -9.00 75.63
N ASP A 21 -15.92 -8.55 75.77
CA ASP A 21 -14.98 -8.40 74.66
C ASP A 21 -14.64 -9.74 74.01
N ASN A 22 -14.38 -10.78 74.81
CA ASN A 22 -14.14 -12.13 74.29
C ASN A 22 -15.37 -12.69 73.56
N ARG A 23 -16.58 -12.46 74.09
CA ARG A 23 -17.81 -12.89 73.42
C ARG A 23 -18.05 -12.10 72.14
N ARG A 24 -17.78 -10.79 72.14
CA ARG A 24 -17.88 -9.94 70.95
C ARG A 24 -16.91 -10.40 69.86
N SER A 25 -15.66 -10.66 70.22
CA SER A 25 -14.66 -11.16 69.26
C SER A 25 -15.07 -12.49 68.65
N ALA A 26 -15.61 -13.42 69.44
CA ALA A 26 -16.15 -14.69 68.92
C ALA A 26 -17.33 -14.48 67.95
N LEU A 27 -18.27 -13.58 68.29
CA LEU A 27 -19.40 -13.23 67.42
C LEU A 27 -18.96 -12.52 66.14
N GLU A 28 -17.92 -11.69 66.19
CA GLU A 28 -17.34 -11.03 65.02
C GLU A 28 -16.63 -12.04 64.09
N SER A 29 -15.96 -13.05 64.65
CA SER A 29 -15.42 -14.16 63.86
C SER A 29 -16.51 -15.03 63.23
N GLU A 30 -17.56 -15.39 63.98
CA GLU A 30 -18.74 -16.10 63.45
C GLU A 30 -19.39 -15.29 62.30
N ARG A 31 -19.58 -13.98 62.50
CA ARG A 31 -20.10 -13.08 61.46
C ARG A 31 -19.21 -13.07 60.22
N GLN A 32 -17.89 -13.04 60.36
CA GLN A 32 -16.98 -13.02 59.20
C GLN A 32 -17.08 -14.33 58.41
N ILE A 33 -17.15 -15.47 59.09
CA ILE A 33 -17.35 -16.78 58.45
C ILE A 33 -18.68 -16.80 57.67
N ASP A 34 -19.77 -16.32 58.27
CA ASP A 34 -21.09 -16.27 57.61
C ASP A 34 -21.09 -15.32 56.41
N VAL A 35 -20.42 -14.17 56.52
CA VAL A 35 -20.25 -13.22 55.42
C VAL A 35 -19.48 -13.86 54.28
N ASP A 36 -18.33 -14.47 54.55
CA ASP A 36 -17.49 -15.10 53.53
C ASP A 36 -18.24 -16.21 52.79
N GLN A 37 -19.02 -17.03 53.50
CA GLN A 37 -19.87 -18.05 52.88
C GLN A 37 -20.98 -17.48 51.99
N GLU A 38 -21.47 -16.29 52.27
CA GLU A 38 -22.56 -15.66 51.53
C GLU A 38 -22.09 -14.72 50.41
N VAL A 39 -20.87 -14.18 50.47
CA VAL A 39 -20.33 -13.32 49.40
C VAL A 39 -20.31 -14.08 48.08
N ASP A 40 -19.71 -15.27 48.04
CA ASP A 40 -19.57 -16.04 46.80
C ASP A 40 -20.93 -16.46 46.22
N LYS A 41 -21.89 -16.82 47.09
CA LYS A 41 -23.25 -17.19 46.68
C LYS A 41 -24.03 -16.01 46.12
N ASN A 42 -23.83 -14.82 46.68
CA ASN A 42 -24.60 -13.63 46.34
C ASN A 42 -23.93 -12.78 45.25
N LEU A 43 -22.67 -13.03 44.91
CA LEU A 43 -21.91 -12.25 43.94
C LEU A 43 -22.58 -12.20 42.55
N SER A 44 -23.09 -13.34 42.07
CA SER A 44 -23.86 -13.39 40.80
C SER A 44 -25.19 -12.63 40.91
N LYS A 45 -25.90 -12.74 42.04
CA LYS A 45 -27.15 -11.99 42.27
C LYS A 45 -26.88 -10.49 42.33
N PHE A 46 -25.78 -10.08 42.94
CA PHE A 46 -25.35 -8.69 43.06
C PHE A 46 -25.02 -8.07 41.70
N ARG A 47 -24.27 -8.78 40.84
CA ARG A 47 -23.99 -8.34 39.46
C ARG A 47 -25.27 -8.18 38.63
N LYS A 48 -26.21 -9.11 38.78
CA LYS A 48 -27.53 -9.03 38.13
C LYS A 48 -28.37 -7.87 38.66
N ALA A 49 -28.41 -7.66 39.97
CA ALA A 49 -29.14 -6.56 40.59
C ALA A 49 -28.63 -5.18 40.15
N LEU A 50 -27.33 -5.06 39.91
CA LEU A 50 -26.72 -3.84 39.37
C LEU A 50 -26.82 -3.71 37.85
N ASN A 51 -27.33 -4.73 37.15
CA ASN A 51 -27.43 -4.78 35.70
C ASN A 51 -26.08 -4.54 34.98
N ILE A 52 -24.97 -5.05 35.55
CA ILE A 52 -23.61 -4.87 35.02
C ILE A 52 -23.04 -6.11 34.32
N GLU A 53 -23.78 -7.22 34.30
CA GLU A 53 -23.30 -8.50 33.75
C GLU A 53 -22.92 -8.39 32.26
N SER A 54 -23.71 -7.64 31.47
CA SER A 54 -23.40 -7.37 30.06
C SER A 54 -22.18 -6.47 29.91
N LEU A 55 -22.09 -5.39 30.71
CA LEU A 55 -20.97 -4.47 30.68
C LEU A 55 -19.64 -5.16 31.02
N ILE A 56 -19.63 -6.05 32.01
CA ILE A 56 -18.44 -6.85 32.36
C ILE A 56 -18.01 -7.72 31.16
N LYS A 57 -18.95 -8.36 30.46
CA LYS A 57 -18.65 -9.17 29.27
C LYS A 57 -18.12 -8.32 28.13
N ASP A 58 -18.71 -7.15 27.90
CA ASP A 58 -18.30 -6.23 26.84
C ASP A 58 -16.89 -5.69 27.10
N VAL A 59 -16.58 -5.34 28.36
CA VAL A 59 -15.24 -4.90 28.77
C VAL A 59 -14.22 -6.03 28.62
N HIS A 60 -14.54 -7.24 29.06
CA HIS A 60 -13.65 -8.40 28.87
C HIS A 60 -13.34 -8.63 27.40
N LYS A 61 -14.37 -8.64 26.54
CA LYS A 61 -14.20 -8.82 25.11
C LYS A 61 -13.34 -7.72 24.49
N ALA A 62 -13.59 -6.46 24.86
CA ALA A 62 -12.81 -5.32 24.37
C ALA A 62 -11.34 -5.39 24.83
N SER A 63 -11.08 -5.85 26.05
CA SER A 63 -9.72 -6.09 26.55
C SER A 63 -9.01 -7.17 25.75
N ASP A 64 -9.68 -8.32 25.54
CA ASP A 64 -9.11 -9.44 24.79
C ASP A 64 -8.83 -9.05 23.32
N ASP A 65 -9.76 -8.34 22.68
CA ASP A 65 -9.60 -7.84 21.30
C ASP A 65 -8.43 -6.84 21.20
N PHE A 66 -8.28 -5.97 22.19
CA PHE A 66 -7.17 -5.01 22.24
C PHE A 66 -5.83 -5.70 22.47
N ASP A 67 -5.77 -6.65 23.39
CA ASP A 67 -4.56 -7.43 23.67
C ASP A 67 -4.16 -8.27 22.45
N ASP A 68 -5.12 -8.93 21.75
CA ASP A 68 -4.85 -9.62 20.48
C ASP A 68 -4.28 -8.65 19.44
N PHE A 69 -4.87 -7.47 19.29
CA PHE A 69 -4.40 -6.47 18.35
C PHE A 69 -2.96 -6.04 18.66
N VAL A 70 -2.67 -5.65 19.90
CA VAL A 70 -1.34 -5.19 20.32
C VAL A 70 -0.31 -6.30 20.14
N ASN A 71 -0.60 -7.51 20.60
CA ASN A 71 0.31 -8.64 20.53
C ASN A 71 0.59 -9.10 19.08
N ASN A 72 -0.38 -8.93 18.18
CA ASN A 72 -0.26 -9.37 16.79
C ASN A 72 0.01 -8.24 15.79
N TYR A 73 0.05 -6.97 16.22
CA TYR A 73 0.10 -5.82 15.33
C TYR A 73 1.31 -5.88 14.38
N GLU A 74 2.52 -5.99 14.92
CA GLU A 74 3.74 -6.01 14.10
C GLU A 74 3.81 -7.25 13.21
N ARG A 75 3.35 -8.41 13.70
CA ARG A 75 3.27 -9.63 12.88
C ARG A 75 2.33 -9.42 11.69
N ARG A 76 1.09 -8.97 11.92
CA ARG A 76 0.10 -8.72 10.86
C ARG A 76 0.60 -7.69 9.86
N LYS A 77 1.21 -6.61 10.34
CA LYS A 77 1.81 -5.56 9.51
C LYS A 77 2.93 -6.11 8.62
N ASN A 78 3.85 -6.89 9.19
CA ASN A 78 4.95 -7.51 8.45
C ASN A 78 4.45 -8.55 7.46
N ASP A 79 3.47 -9.37 7.81
CA ASP A 79 2.87 -10.36 6.90
C ASP A 79 2.26 -9.68 5.67
N LYS A 80 1.53 -8.57 5.87
CA LYS A 80 0.97 -7.78 4.76
C LYS A 80 2.06 -7.10 3.94
N LYS A 81 3.08 -6.52 4.58
CA LYS A 81 4.22 -5.89 3.89
C LYS A 81 4.95 -6.92 3.01
N ASN A 82 5.28 -8.08 3.56
CA ASN A 82 5.97 -9.16 2.87
C ASN A 82 5.13 -9.73 1.72
N ALA A 83 3.82 -9.86 1.91
CA ALA A 83 2.91 -10.29 0.83
C ALA A 83 2.90 -9.29 -0.34
N LEU A 84 2.82 -7.99 -0.03
CA LEU A 84 2.85 -6.94 -1.04
C LEU A 84 4.19 -6.90 -1.79
N GLU A 85 5.30 -6.98 -1.07
CA GLU A 85 6.65 -7.05 -1.64
C GLU A 85 6.80 -8.24 -2.60
N LYS A 86 6.37 -9.44 -2.19
CA LYS A 86 6.41 -10.64 -3.04
C LYS A 86 5.59 -10.46 -4.33
N LEU A 87 4.41 -9.88 -4.24
CA LEU A 87 3.57 -9.59 -5.40
C LEU A 87 4.21 -8.55 -6.32
N GLY A 88 4.74 -7.46 -5.75
CA GLY A 88 5.47 -6.43 -6.48
C GLY A 88 6.69 -6.98 -7.21
N MET A 89 7.52 -7.79 -6.54
CA MET A 89 8.67 -8.47 -7.15
C MET A 89 8.26 -9.38 -8.30
N THR A 90 7.14 -10.10 -8.15
CA THR A 90 6.61 -10.97 -9.20
C THR A 90 6.19 -10.16 -10.43
N LEU A 91 5.48 -9.05 -10.23
CA LEU A 91 5.10 -8.14 -11.31
C LEU A 91 6.34 -7.54 -12.00
N GLN A 92 7.28 -6.98 -11.23
CA GLN A 92 8.50 -6.40 -11.75
C GLN A 92 9.32 -7.43 -12.55
N LYS A 93 9.47 -8.65 -12.04
CA LYS A 93 10.15 -9.74 -12.74
C LYS A 93 9.48 -10.07 -14.07
N LYS A 94 8.14 -10.13 -14.11
CA LYS A 94 7.39 -10.38 -15.34
C LYS A 94 7.60 -9.26 -16.36
N LEU A 95 7.58 -8.01 -15.92
CA LEU A 95 7.84 -6.85 -16.78
C LEU A 95 9.29 -6.82 -17.27
N ARG A 96 10.28 -7.15 -16.44
CA ARG A 96 11.70 -7.28 -16.85
C ARG A 96 11.89 -8.34 -17.94
N LYS A 97 11.20 -9.48 -17.82
CA LYS A 97 11.24 -10.51 -18.87
C LYS A 97 10.74 -9.97 -20.21
N TRP A 98 9.61 -9.27 -20.21
CA TRP A 98 9.07 -8.68 -21.43
C TRP A 98 9.92 -7.52 -21.97
N GLN A 99 10.45 -6.68 -21.08
CA GLN A 99 11.41 -5.63 -21.41
C GLN A 99 12.59 -6.18 -22.21
N SER A 100 13.19 -7.30 -21.77
CA SER A 100 14.28 -7.94 -22.49
C SER A 100 13.85 -8.50 -23.85
N ILE A 101 12.70 -9.17 -23.92
CA ILE A 101 12.18 -9.79 -25.16
C ILE A 101 11.81 -8.73 -26.21
N ARG A 102 11.15 -7.65 -25.78
CA ARG A 102 10.62 -6.58 -26.62
C ARG A 102 11.58 -5.42 -26.82
N ARG A 103 12.69 -5.43 -26.06
CA ARG A 103 13.72 -4.39 -26.00
C ARG A 103 13.12 -3.01 -25.69
N TRP A 104 12.28 -2.93 -24.65
CA TRP A 104 11.80 -1.64 -24.15
C TRP A 104 12.94 -0.84 -23.55
N GLU A 105 12.92 0.47 -23.74
CA GLU A 105 14.04 1.35 -23.38
C GLU A 105 14.25 1.43 -21.87
N LYS A 106 13.16 1.51 -21.12
CA LYS A 106 13.19 1.65 -19.67
C LYS A 106 13.15 0.30 -18.96
N THR A 107 13.84 0.21 -17.83
CA THR A 107 13.77 -0.93 -16.92
C THR A 107 12.74 -0.66 -15.84
N PRO A 108 11.84 -1.61 -15.51
CA PRO A 108 10.88 -1.42 -14.43
C PRO A 108 11.59 -1.48 -13.08
N ASP A 109 11.37 -0.44 -12.28
CA ASP A 109 11.93 -0.30 -10.93
C ASP A 109 10.94 0.44 -10.04
N PHE A 110 10.06 -0.32 -9.39
CA PHE A 110 9.02 0.21 -8.50
C PHE A 110 8.87 -0.60 -7.22
N VAL A 111 9.78 -1.57 -7.00
CA VAL A 111 9.91 -2.32 -5.74
C VAL A 111 11.08 -1.74 -4.96
N ASN A 112 10.79 -1.25 -3.76
CA ASN A 112 11.77 -0.60 -2.91
C ASN A 112 12.58 -1.62 -2.11
N TRP A 113 13.87 -1.72 -2.40
CA TRP A 113 14.81 -2.63 -1.70
C TRP A 113 15.37 -2.04 -0.40
N ASN A 114 15.29 -0.73 -0.22
CA ASN A 114 15.81 -0.07 0.97
C ASN A 114 14.78 -0.10 2.11
N ASN A 115 15.10 -0.90 3.12
CA ASN A 115 14.33 -1.08 4.35
C ASN A 115 14.29 0.15 5.28
N ASP A 116 15.05 1.20 4.98
CA ASP A 116 15.21 2.37 5.86
C ASP A 116 14.03 3.36 5.79
N LYS A 117 13.19 3.26 4.75
CA LYS A 117 12.00 4.11 4.66
C LYS A 117 10.82 3.37 5.26
N LYS A 118 10.13 4.03 6.19
CA LYS A 118 8.77 3.72 6.69
C LYS A 118 7.70 3.80 5.56
N GLY A 119 8.05 3.44 4.33
CA GLY A 119 7.26 3.60 3.12
C GLY A 119 6.72 2.26 2.61
N ASN A 120 5.80 2.39 1.66
CA ASN A 120 5.19 1.26 0.95
C ASN A 120 6.29 0.47 0.19
N PRO A 121 6.39 -0.87 0.33
CA PRO A 121 7.40 -1.68 -0.36
C PRO A 121 7.26 -1.65 -1.89
N VAL A 122 6.09 -1.23 -2.41
CA VAL A 122 5.79 -1.18 -3.84
C VAL A 122 5.15 0.17 -4.17
N ASP A 123 5.71 0.88 -5.14
CA ASP A 123 5.13 2.09 -5.71
C ASP A 123 4.24 1.72 -6.92
N MET A 124 2.93 1.65 -6.68
CA MET A 124 2.00 1.27 -7.74
C MET A 124 1.77 2.37 -8.77
N ASP A 125 1.94 3.64 -8.41
CA ASP A 125 1.77 4.74 -9.36
C ASP A 125 2.90 4.71 -10.38
N ASP A 126 4.13 4.47 -9.94
CA ASP A 126 5.26 4.29 -10.84
C ASP A 126 5.17 3.01 -11.67
N ALA A 127 4.63 1.91 -11.11
CA ALA A 127 4.33 0.71 -11.88
C ALA A 127 3.33 0.97 -13.02
N VAL A 128 2.25 1.73 -12.74
CA VAL A 128 1.23 2.08 -13.74
C VAL A 128 1.80 3.02 -14.81
N LYS A 129 2.56 4.04 -14.42
CA LYS A 129 3.25 4.94 -15.37
C LYS A 129 4.21 4.17 -16.29
N TYR A 130 4.97 3.23 -15.72
CA TYR A 130 5.85 2.38 -16.50
C TYR A 130 5.07 1.56 -17.53
N ILE A 131 3.98 0.90 -17.10
CA ILE A 131 3.12 0.11 -18.01
C ILE A 131 2.53 0.99 -19.12
N ALA A 132 2.08 2.20 -18.79
CA ALA A 132 1.57 3.15 -19.78
C ALA A 132 2.66 3.53 -20.81
N THR A 133 3.88 3.80 -20.35
CA THR A 133 5.02 4.14 -21.22
C THR A 133 5.32 3.01 -22.21
N VAL A 134 5.45 1.77 -21.73
CA VAL A 134 5.76 0.65 -22.62
C VAL A 134 4.58 0.26 -23.53
N CYS A 135 3.35 0.56 -23.10
CA CYS A 135 2.16 0.41 -23.96
C CYS A 135 2.18 1.42 -25.12
N GLU A 136 2.56 2.67 -24.86
CA GLU A 136 2.75 3.69 -25.89
C GLU A 136 3.85 3.26 -26.88
N GLU A 137 5.00 2.78 -26.40
CA GLU A 137 6.06 2.24 -27.27
C GLU A 137 5.57 1.13 -28.20
N GLU A 138 4.83 0.14 -27.67
CA GLU A 138 4.27 -0.95 -28.49
C GLU A 138 3.22 -0.44 -29.48
N THR A 139 2.46 0.58 -29.10
CA THR A 139 1.44 1.20 -29.95
C THR A 139 2.08 1.97 -31.11
N ILE A 140 3.15 2.74 -30.86
CA ILE A 140 3.94 3.42 -31.90
C ILE A 140 4.53 2.37 -32.85
N LYS A 141 5.16 1.31 -32.34
CA LYS A 141 5.68 0.21 -33.17
C LYS A 141 4.60 -0.44 -34.03
N ALA A 142 3.38 -0.57 -33.52
CA ALA A 142 2.25 -1.11 -34.28
C ALA A 142 1.76 -0.11 -35.35
N TYR A 143 1.73 1.17 -35.01
CA TYR A 143 1.39 2.25 -35.94
C TYR A 143 2.37 2.31 -37.12
N ASP A 144 3.68 2.22 -36.86
CA ASP A 144 4.72 2.27 -37.90
C ASP A 144 4.64 1.09 -38.89
N LYS A 145 4.17 -0.06 -38.40
CA LYS A 145 3.90 -1.25 -39.21
C LYS A 145 2.59 -1.15 -40.01
N SER A 146 1.69 -0.24 -39.63
CA SER A 146 0.41 -0.06 -40.31
C SER A 146 0.57 0.60 -41.68
N LYS A 147 -0.52 0.64 -42.47
CA LYS A 147 -0.55 1.39 -43.74
C LYS A 147 -0.24 2.88 -43.57
N LYS A 148 -0.62 3.47 -42.43
CA LYS A 148 -0.33 4.89 -42.13
C LYS A 148 1.17 5.09 -41.88
N GLY A 149 1.79 4.19 -41.11
CA GLY A 149 3.24 4.19 -40.91
C GLY A 149 4.04 3.86 -42.19
N LEU A 150 3.48 3.05 -43.09
CA LEU A 150 4.08 2.80 -44.41
C LEU A 150 4.17 4.09 -45.24
N ALA A 151 3.16 4.97 -45.16
CA ALA A 151 3.20 6.26 -45.86
C ALA A 151 4.36 7.13 -45.37
N ILE A 152 4.63 7.15 -44.06
CA ILE A 152 5.77 7.87 -43.47
C ILE A 152 7.10 7.28 -43.96
N ARG A 153 7.26 5.94 -43.89
CA ARG A 153 8.48 5.28 -44.39
C ARG A 153 8.71 5.48 -45.89
N SER A 154 7.63 5.51 -46.68
CA SER A 154 7.71 5.80 -48.11
C SER A 154 8.19 7.22 -48.36
N LEU A 155 7.74 8.18 -47.53
CA LEU A 155 8.19 9.57 -47.60
C LEU A 155 9.68 9.69 -47.23
N ASP A 156 10.13 8.98 -46.20
CA ASP A 156 11.54 8.95 -45.80
C ASP A 156 12.43 8.34 -46.89
N ALA A 157 12.00 7.23 -47.52
CA ALA A 157 12.70 6.62 -48.64
C ALA A 157 12.77 7.55 -49.86
N GLN A 158 11.67 8.26 -50.18
CA GLN A 158 11.63 9.26 -51.25
C GLN A 158 12.60 10.42 -50.97
N LYS A 159 12.72 10.85 -49.71
CA LYS A 159 13.70 11.86 -49.31
C LYS A 159 15.13 11.37 -49.54
N GLU A 160 15.45 10.16 -49.08
CA GLU A 160 16.77 9.55 -49.29
C GLU A 160 17.09 9.40 -50.78
N GLU A 161 16.11 9.00 -51.59
CA GLU A 161 16.25 8.88 -53.04
C GLU A 161 16.53 10.23 -53.71
N ALA A 162 15.85 11.30 -53.28
CA ALA A 162 16.11 12.65 -53.75
C ALA A 162 17.51 13.15 -53.35
N GLU A 163 17.96 12.86 -52.13
CA GLU A 163 19.32 13.17 -51.66
C GLU A 163 20.38 12.40 -52.46
N ASN A 164 20.19 11.10 -52.68
CA ASN A 164 21.08 10.28 -53.50
C ASN A 164 21.15 10.78 -54.95
N ALA A 165 20.03 11.21 -55.52
CA ALA A 165 20.00 11.81 -56.85
C ALA A 165 20.85 13.09 -56.93
N LEU A 166 20.84 13.95 -55.91
CA LEU A 166 21.72 15.13 -55.84
C LEU A 166 23.21 14.75 -55.89
N TYR A 167 23.60 13.64 -55.26
CA TYR A 167 24.99 13.20 -55.19
C TYR A 167 25.40 12.23 -56.30
N SER A 168 24.49 11.87 -57.21
CA SER A 168 24.71 10.87 -58.27
C SER A 168 25.64 11.33 -59.40
N GLY A 169 26.00 12.62 -59.46
CA GLY A 169 26.87 13.18 -60.50
C GLY A 169 26.20 13.39 -61.86
N GLY A 170 24.88 13.26 -61.95
CA GLY A 170 24.10 13.59 -63.15
C GLY A 170 24.11 15.09 -63.49
N SER A 171 23.65 15.44 -64.69
CA SER A 171 23.47 16.85 -65.05
C SER A 171 22.43 17.51 -64.12
N MET A 172 22.65 18.78 -63.76
CA MET A 172 21.78 19.53 -62.85
C MET A 172 20.29 19.46 -63.26
N GLU A 173 20.01 19.43 -64.55
CA GLU A 173 18.67 19.34 -65.09
C GLU A 173 18.04 17.95 -64.93
N ALA A 174 18.77 16.88 -65.22
CA ALA A 174 18.29 15.51 -65.06
C ALA A 174 18.01 15.20 -63.58
N VAL A 175 18.94 15.60 -62.70
CA VAL A 175 18.79 15.49 -61.25
C VAL A 175 17.57 16.28 -60.78
N ARG A 176 17.35 17.49 -61.30
CA ARG A 176 16.22 18.32 -60.90
C ARG A 176 14.87 17.78 -61.36
N HIS A 177 14.79 17.25 -62.57
CA HIS A 177 13.59 16.58 -63.07
C HIS A 177 13.24 15.37 -62.22
N TYR A 178 14.23 14.54 -61.89
CA TYR A 178 14.03 13.37 -61.04
C TYR A 178 13.51 13.73 -59.64
N ILE A 179 14.11 14.75 -58.99
CA ILE A 179 13.65 15.24 -57.68
C ILE A 179 12.22 15.80 -57.77
N HIS A 180 11.88 16.48 -58.86
CA HIS A 180 10.52 16.97 -59.08
C HIS A 180 9.49 15.83 -59.15
N GLU A 181 9.81 14.74 -59.84
CA GLU A 181 8.95 13.54 -59.90
C GLU A 181 8.78 12.86 -58.54
N ILE A 182 9.86 12.79 -57.74
CA ILE A 182 9.81 12.31 -56.35
C ILE A 182 8.87 13.20 -55.53
N PHE A 183 8.99 14.53 -55.62
CA PHE A 183 8.14 15.47 -54.88
C PHE A 183 6.67 15.34 -55.27
N ASN A 184 6.36 15.19 -56.55
CA ASN A 184 4.98 14.95 -57.01
C ASN A 184 4.41 13.63 -56.46
N THR A 185 5.23 12.57 -56.48
CA THR A 185 4.83 11.24 -55.95
C THR A 185 4.62 11.29 -54.42
N ALA A 186 5.39 12.12 -53.72
CA ALA A 186 5.26 12.38 -52.28
C ALA A 186 4.08 13.33 -51.94
N GLY A 187 3.42 13.93 -52.94
CA GLY A 187 2.39 14.95 -52.72
C GLY A 187 2.93 16.29 -52.21
N ILE A 188 4.22 16.57 -52.40
CA ILE A 188 4.90 17.80 -52.01
C ILE A 188 4.80 18.82 -53.15
N GLN A 189 4.34 20.03 -52.85
CA GLN A 189 4.31 21.13 -53.82
C GLN A 189 5.74 21.62 -54.14
N ASP A 190 6.24 21.35 -55.34
CA ASP A 190 7.49 21.94 -55.83
C ASP A 190 7.26 23.38 -56.32
N ARG A 191 7.77 24.38 -55.58
CA ARG A 191 7.59 25.82 -55.84
C ARG A 191 8.80 26.50 -56.47
N VAL A 192 9.71 25.78 -57.09
CA VAL A 192 10.90 26.41 -57.69
C VAL A 192 10.58 26.97 -59.09
N ALA A 193 11.28 28.05 -59.46
CA ALA A 193 11.08 28.75 -60.74
C ALA A 193 11.20 27.81 -61.96
N LYS A 194 10.19 27.83 -62.85
CA LYS A 194 10.14 27.04 -64.10
C LYS A 194 11.39 27.13 -64.98
N LYS A 195 12.16 28.22 -64.87
CA LYS A 195 13.42 28.42 -65.61
C LYS A 195 14.52 27.41 -65.24
N LEU A 196 14.47 26.81 -64.05
CA LEU A 196 15.41 25.77 -63.62
C LEU A 196 15.00 24.36 -64.09
N LEU A 197 13.79 24.21 -64.65
CA LEU A 197 13.25 22.96 -65.22
C LEU A 197 13.30 22.96 -66.77
N ALA A 198 13.83 24.01 -67.38
CA ALA A 198 13.72 24.28 -68.82
C ALA A 198 15.08 24.59 -69.47
N ILE A 199 16.19 24.06 -68.92
CA ILE A 199 17.55 24.39 -69.41
C ILE A 199 17.94 23.52 -70.63
N SER A 200 17.16 22.51 -70.98
CA SER A 200 17.27 21.69 -72.20
C SER A 200 16.39 22.25 -73.29
N ALA A 201 16.85 23.34 -73.90
CA ALA A 201 16.51 23.67 -75.28
C ALA A 201 17.47 24.73 -75.80
N LYS A 202 18.73 24.34 -76.03
CA LYS A 202 19.58 24.91 -77.08
C LYS A 202 20.72 23.96 -77.42
#